data_AF-A0A4S4C056-F1
#
_entry.id   AF-A0A4S4C056-F1
#
_cell.length_a   1.000
_cell.length_b   1.000
_cell.length_c   1.000
_cell.angle_alpha   90.00
_cell.angle_beta   90.00
_cell.angle_gamma   90.00
#
_symmetry.space_group_name_H-M   'P 1'
#
loop_
_entity.id
_entity.type
_entity.pdbx_description
1 polymer ?
#
loop_
_entity_poly.entity_id
_entity_poly.type
_entity_poly.pdbx_seq_one_letter_code
_entity_poly.pdbx_strand_id
1 'polypeptide(L)'
;MQQQNMQQQQTMMQQPPSIVTTKDQLYLTDMLSWNLLAMKKAHFFASQCQNQDVKNQLEKVGQMHHQHYQRILSHLQTQQQQQQQQATGSQLQ
;
A
#
# COMPACT_ATOMS: atom_id res chain seq x y z
N MET A 1 -0.18 14.43 51.36
CA MET A 1 0.22 13.18 50.70
C MET A 1 -0.99 12.61 49.95
N GLN A 2 -1.14 12.91 48.66
CA GLN A 2 -1.86 12.01 47.74
C GLN A 2 -1.49 12.36 46.31
N GLN A 3 -0.64 11.52 45.73
CA GLN A 3 -0.16 11.60 44.36
C GLN A 3 -1.06 10.68 43.54
N GLN A 4 -1.96 11.27 42.76
CA GLN A 4 -2.88 10.52 41.91
C GLN A 4 -2.15 10.10 40.64
N ASN A 5 -1.84 8.81 40.58
CA ASN A 5 -1.13 8.12 39.52
C ASN A 5 -2.07 8.00 38.30
N MET A 6 -1.89 8.86 37.29
CA MET A 6 -2.56 8.73 35.99
C MET A 6 -1.85 7.65 35.16
N GLN A 7 -2.29 6.41 35.30
CA GLN A 7 -1.94 5.34 34.37
C GLN A 7 -2.66 5.58 33.03
N GLN A 8 -1.97 6.23 32.09
CA GLN A 8 -2.36 6.24 30.68
C GLN A 8 -2.14 4.83 30.10
N GLN A 9 -3.20 4.03 30.13
CA GLN A 9 -3.25 2.76 29.43
C GLN A 9 -3.39 3.04 27.93
N GLN A 10 -2.25 3.13 27.22
CA GLN A 10 -2.20 3.27 25.77
C GLN A 10 -2.90 2.07 25.13
N THR A 11 -4.10 2.29 24.61
CA THR A 11 -4.84 1.29 23.82
C THR A 11 -4.08 1.09 22.51
N MET A 12 -3.42 -0.06 22.37
CA MET A 12 -2.81 -0.49 21.11
C MET A 12 -3.91 -0.57 20.04
N MET A 13 -3.81 0.24 18.99
CA MET A 13 -4.73 0.17 17.85
C MET A 13 -4.47 -1.14 17.09
N GLN A 14 -5.49 -2.01 17.02
CA GLN A 14 -5.38 -3.29 16.30
C GLN A 14 -5.54 -3.15 14.78
N GLN A 15 -6.15 -2.05 14.32
CA GLN A 15 -6.43 -1.81 12.91
C GLN A 15 -6.24 -0.34 12.56
N PRO A 16 -5.72 -0.05 11.35
CA PRO A 16 -5.52 1.33 10.92
C PRO A 16 -6.85 2.07 10.76
N PRO A 17 -6.87 3.39 10.98
CA PRO A 17 -8.04 4.22 10.70
C PRO A 17 -8.51 4.09 9.25
N SER A 18 -9.81 4.22 9.01
CA SER A 18 -10.41 4.12 7.66
C SER A 18 -10.18 5.34 6.78
N ILE A 19 -9.61 6.42 7.32
CA ILE A 19 -9.31 7.65 6.59
C ILE A 19 -7.90 7.60 6.01
N VAL A 20 -7.77 7.91 4.73
CA VAL A 20 -6.49 8.15 4.07
C VAL A 20 -6.22 9.63 4.12
N THR A 21 -5.16 10.03 4.83
CA THR A 21 -4.75 11.44 4.89
C THR A 21 -3.98 11.83 3.62
N THR A 22 -3.78 13.13 3.40
CA THR A 22 -2.90 13.61 2.31
C THR A 22 -1.50 13.01 2.39
N LYS A 23 -0.95 12.85 3.61
CA LYS A 23 0.37 12.25 3.80
C LYS A 23 0.38 10.78 3.38
N ASP A 24 -0.65 10.03 3.74
CA ASP A 24 -0.81 8.64 3.32
C ASP A 24 -0.91 8.54 1.79
N GLN A 25 -1.68 9.43 1.15
CA GLN A 25 -1.82 9.44 -0.29
C GLN A 25 -0.52 9.75 -1.03
N LEU A 26 0.32 10.65 -0.49
CA LEU A 26 1.67 10.89 -1.03
C LEU A 26 2.52 9.62 -0.96
N TYR A 27 2.57 8.95 0.21
CA TYR A 27 3.33 7.71 0.35
C TYR A 27 2.80 6.58 -0.54
N LEU A 28 1.48 6.44 -0.68
CA LEU A 28 0.88 5.46 -1.58
C LEU A 28 1.23 5.73 -3.05
N THR A 29 1.27 7.01 -3.43
CA THR A 29 1.69 7.42 -4.79
C THR A 29 3.15 7.10 -5.05
N ASP A 30 4.02 7.33 -4.07
CA ASP A 30 5.44 6.96 -4.15
C ASP A 30 5.60 5.44 -4.27
N MET A 31 4.91 4.66 -3.44
CA MET A 31 4.95 3.19 -3.48
C MET A 31 4.49 2.64 -4.83
N LEU A 32 3.42 3.19 -5.42
CA LEU A 32 2.96 2.81 -6.75
C LEU A 32 4.02 3.13 -7.81
N SER A 33 4.60 4.33 -7.74
CA SER A 33 5.62 4.79 -8.69
C SER A 33 6.89 3.92 -8.62
N TRP A 34 7.35 3.58 -7.41
CA TRP A 34 8.52 2.74 -7.21
C TRP A 34 8.30 1.32 -7.70
N ASN A 35 7.14 0.70 -7.43
CA ASN A 35 6.86 -0.64 -7.96
C ASN A 35 6.78 -0.67 -9.49
N LEU A 36 6.13 0.33 -10.10
CA LEU A 36 6.05 0.43 -11.56
C LEU A 36 7.43 0.64 -12.20
N LEU A 37 8.26 1.49 -11.61
CA LEU A 37 9.62 1.72 -12.10
C LEU A 37 10.49 0.48 -11.95
N ALA A 38 10.41 -0.19 -10.80
CA ALA A 38 11.18 -1.39 -10.50
C ALA A 38 10.82 -2.54 -11.47
N MET A 39 9.53 -2.80 -11.72
CA MET A 39 9.14 -3.85 -12.68
C MET A 39 9.64 -3.55 -14.09
N LYS A 40 9.57 -2.30 -14.55
CA LYS A 40 10.05 -1.88 -15.87
C LYS A 40 11.56 -2.04 -16.00
N LYS A 41 12.31 -1.64 -14.97
CA LYS A 41 13.78 -1.77 -14.95
C LYS A 41 14.21 -3.23 -14.88
N ALA A 42 13.55 -4.04 -14.05
CA ALA A 42 13.83 -5.47 -13.93
C ALA A 42 13.65 -6.16 -15.29
N HIS A 43 12.52 -5.93 -15.97
CA HIS A 43 12.28 -6.48 -17.30
C HIS A 43 13.27 -5.95 -18.35
N PHE A 44 13.57 -4.65 -18.32
CA PHE A 44 14.58 -4.06 -19.21
C PHE A 44 15.94 -4.74 -19.04
N PHE A 45 16.44 -4.92 -17.81
CA PHE A 45 17.73 -5.58 -17.59
C PHE A 45 17.68 -7.08 -17.91
N ALA A 46 16.56 -7.76 -17.65
CA ALA A 46 16.38 -9.16 -18.03
C ALA A 46 16.54 -9.36 -19.55
N SER A 47 16.10 -8.38 -20.36
CA SER A 47 16.26 -8.41 -21.82
C SER A 47 17.71 -8.24 -22.29
N GLN A 48 18.59 -7.69 -21.46
CA GLN A 48 20.00 -7.46 -21.77
C GLN A 48 20.93 -8.55 -21.22
N CYS A 49 20.42 -9.44 -20.37
CA CYS A 49 21.21 -10.51 -19.76
C CYS A 49 21.32 -11.73 -20.68
N GLN A 50 22.54 -12.26 -20.79
CA GLN A 50 22.82 -13.53 -21.47
C GLN A 50 22.76 -14.73 -20.51
N ASN A 51 23.11 -14.51 -19.24
CA ASN A 51 23.02 -15.54 -18.22
C ASN A 51 21.54 -15.81 -17.87
N GLN A 52 21.12 -17.06 -18.05
CA GLN A 52 19.73 -17.46 -17.89
C GLN A 52 19.24 -17.37 -16.43
N ASP A 53 20.09 -17.68 -15.45
CA ASP A 53 19.74 -17.60 -14.03
C ASP A 53 19.50 -16.16 -13.60
N VAL A 54 20.37 -15.24 -14.03
CA VAL A 54 20.21 -13.79 -13.77
C VAL A 54 18.93 -13.28 -14.42
N LYS A 55 18.67 -13.66 -15.68
CA LYS A 55 17.44 -13.30 -16.39
C LYS A 55 16.19 -13.77 -15.63
N ASN A 56 16.16 -15.04 -15.23
CA ASN A 56 15.04 -15.61 -14.48
C ASN A 56 14.81 -14.89 -13.15
N GLN A 57 15.89 -14.53 -12.46
CA GLN A 57 15.78 -13.82 -11.19
C GLN A 57 15.27 -12.38 -11.37
N LEU A 58 15.70 -11.68 -12.43
CA LEU A 58 15.18 -10.35 -12.77
C LEU A 58 13.69 -10.40 -13.13
N GLU A 59 13.26 -11.38 -13.91
CA GLU A 59 11.83 -11.58 -14.22
C GLU A 59 11.00 -11.84 -12.95
N LYS A 60 11.51 -12.67 -12.02
CA LYS A 60 10.87 -12.92 -10.73
C LYS A 60 10.74 -11.64 -9.90
N VAL A 61 11.78 -10.80 -9.86
CA VAL A 61 11.74 -9.49 -9.19
C VAL A 61 10.69 -8.58 -9.84
N GLY A 62 10.64 -8.54 -11.18
CA GLY A 62 9.64 -7.79 -11.92
C GLY A 62 8.21 -8.22 -11.59
N GLN A 63 7.96 -9.54 -11.54
CA GLN A 63 6.67 -10.11 -11.19
C GLN A 63 6.26 -9.78 -9.74
N MET A 64 7.19 -9.85 -8.80
CA MET A 64 6.92 -9.48 -7.40
C MET A 64 6.50 -8.00 -7.29
N HIS A 65 7.22 -7.08 -7.94
CA HIS A 65 6.84 -5.66 -7.94
C HIS A 65 5.50 -5.40 -8.61
N HIS A 66 5.17 -6.13 -9.69
CA HIS A 66 3.85 -6.06 -10.30
C HIS A 66 2.75 -6.52 -9.33
N GLN A 67 2.95 -7.62 -8.60
CA GLN A 67 2.00 -8.09 -7.58
C GLN A 67 1.80 -7.07 -6.46
N HIS A 68 2.87 -6.43 -5.98
CA HIS A 68 2.77 -5.37 -4.98
C HIS A 68 1.99 -4.16 -5.48
N TYR A 69 2.25 -3.73 -6.72
CA TYR A 69 1.49 -2.63 -7.35
C TYR A 69 -0.01 -2.93 -7.39
N GLN A 70 -0.38 -4.13 -7.88
CA GLN A 70 -1.78 -4.55 -7.96
C GLN A 70 -2.44 -4.64 -6.59
N ARG A 71 -1.73 -5.12 -5.57
CA ARG A 71 -2.25 -5.17 -4.20
C ARG A 71 -2.52 -3.78 -3.62
N ILE A 72 -1.63 -2.81 -3.82
CA ILE A 72 -1.88 -1.43 -3.37
C ILE A 72 -3.09 -0.88 -4.11
N LEU A 73 -3.17 -1.07 -5.42
CA LEU A 73 -4.28 -0.56 -6.24
C LEU A 73 -5.63 -1.13 -5.81
N SER A 74 -5.71 -2.43 -5.49
CA SER A 74 -6.97 -3.05 -5.04
C SER A 74 -7.45 -2.51 -3.69
N HIS A 75 -6.54 -2.18 -2.78
CA HIS A 75 -6.89 -1.53 -1.51
C HIS A 75 -7.47 -0.13 -1.73
N LEU A 76 -6.93 0.64 -2.69
CA LEU A 76 -7.44 1.98 -3.01
C LEU A 76 -8.83 1.93 -3.66
N GLN A 77 -9.08 0.96 -4.53
CA GLN A 77 -10.39 0.77 -5.17
C GLN A 77 -11.46 0.36 -4.14
N THR A 78 -11.12 -0.56 -3.23
CA THR A 78 -12.04 -1.00 -2.16
C THR A 78 -12.44 0.15 -1.24
N GLN A 79 -11.48 1.00 -0.87
CA GLN A 79 -11.72 2.18 -0.05
C GLN A 79 -12.70 3.16 -0.71
N GLN A 80 -12.54 3.42 -2.02
CA GLN A 80 -13.44 4.30 -2.76
C GLN A 80 -14.89 3.78 -2.75
N GLN A 81 -15.07 2.46 -2.85
CA GLN A 81 -16.39 1.83 -2.82
C GLN A 81 -17.05 1.90 -1.44
N GLN A 82 -16.29 1.67 -0.36
CA GLN A 82 -16.80 1.82 1.00
C GLN A 82 -17.20 3.26 1.34
N GLN A 83 -16.43 4.25 0.88
CA GLN A 83 -16.71 5.66 1.12
C GLN A 83 -18.02 6.10 0.42
N GLN A 84 -18.29 5.57 -0.78
CA GLN A 84 -19.54 5.83 -1.52
C GLN A 84 -20.77 5.23 -0.82
N GLN A 85 -20.61 4.07 -0.17
CA GLN A 85 -21.71 3.40 0.55
C GLN A 85 -22.05 4.07 1.88
N GLN A 86 -21.06 4.63 2.59
CA GLN A 86 -21.31 5.42 3.80
C GLN A 86 -21.96 6.78 3.48
N ALA A 87 -21.57 7.43 2.37
CA ALA A 87 -22.17 8.71 1.98
C ALA A 87 -23.66 8.58 1.59
N THR A 88 -24.07 7.45 1.01
CA THR A 88 -25.46 7.19 0.60
C THR A 88 -26.35 6.71 1.76
N GLY A 89 -25.80 6.01 2.75
CA GLY A 89 -26.55 5.59 3.94
C GLY A 89 -26.96 6.75 4.86
N SER A 90 -26.16 7.81 4.94
CA SER A 90 -26.43 8.97 5.81
C SER A 90 -27.53 9.92 5.30
N GLN A 91 -28.04 9.73 4.08
CA GLN A 91 -29.11 10.57 3.49
C GLN A 91 -30.52 9.98 3.66
N LEU A 92 -30.65 8.75 4.21
CA LEU A 92 -31.94 8.07 4.40
C LEU A 92 -32.45 8.11 5.85
N GLN A 93 -31.94 9.02 6.68
CA GLN A 93 -32.38 9.23 8.07
C GLN A 93 -32.86 10.66 8.31
#